data_AF-A0A7K7WVI0-F1
#
_entry.id   AF-A0A7K7WVI0-F1
#
_cell.length_a   1.000
_cell.length_b   1.000
_cell.length_c   1.000
_cell.angle_alpha   90.00
_cell.angle_beta   90.00
_cell.angle_gamma   90.00
#
_symmetry.space_group_name_H-M   'P 1'
#
loop_
_entity.id
_entity.type
_entity.pdbx_description
1 polymer ?
#
loop_
_entity_poly.entity_id
_entity_poly.type
_entity_poly.pdbx_seq_one_letter_code
_entity_poly.pdbx_strand_id
1 'polypeptide(L)' 'RAALQAAVLLCAGALLLWLSAFLYGTFYYSYMPAVSFSSPVHYRFRTDCGSPGPELCSFPTANVSLVKG' A
#
# COMPACT_ATOMS: atom_id res chain seq x y z
N ARG A 1 13.98 -43.36 25.14
CA ARG A 1 14.90 -42.20 25.09
C ARG A 1 14.84 -41.48 23.74
N ALA A 2 15.06 -42.18 22.61
CA ALA A 2 14.99 -41.58 21.27
C ALA A 2 13.64 -40.95 20.91
N ALA A 3 12.51 -41.61 21.23
CA ALA A 3 11.17 -41.08 20.94
C ALA A 3 10.88 -39.75 21.66
N LEU A 4 11.30 -39.62 22.93
CA LEU A 4 11.16 -38.39 23.69
C LEU A 4 12.02 -37.26 23.08
N GLN A 5 13.26 -37.56 22.69
CA GLN A 5 14.12 -36.58 22.04
C GLN A 5 13.56 -36.12 20.70
N ALA A 6 13.05 -37.04 19.88
CA ALA A 6 12.38 -36.70 18.63
C ALA A 6 11.13 -35.84 18.86
N ALA A 7 10.31 -36.16 19.86
CA ALA A 7 9.14 -35.36 20.23
C ALA A 7 9.54 -33.94 20.67
N VAL A 8 10.58 -33.80 21.50
CA VAL A 8 11.09 -32.49 21.93
C VAL A 8 11.60 -31.67 20.74
N LEU A 9 12.34 -32.29 19.82
CA LEU A 9 12.84 -31.61 18.61
C LEU A 9 11.71 -31.16 17.70
N LEU A 10 10.70 -32.01 17.48
CA LEU A 10 9.53 -31.67 16.66
C LEU A 10 8.71 -30.56 17.31
N CYS A 11 8.47 -30.62 18.62
CA CYS A 11 7.78 -29.56 19.35
C CYS A 11 8.56 -28.24 19.31
N ALA A 12 9.87 -28.26 19.54
CA ALA A 12 10.70 -27.06 19.47
C ALA A 12 10.68 -26.45 18.05
N GLY A 13 10.80 -27.29 17.01
CA GLY A 13 10.71 -26.84 15.62
C GLY A 13 9.34 -26.22 15.30
N ALA A 14 8.25 -26.87 15.72
CA ALA A 14 6.90 -26.35 15.53
C ALA A 14 6.68 -25.00 16.24
N LEU A 15 7.17 -24.86 17.47
CA LEU A 15 7.11 -23.61 18.22
C LEU A 15 7.92 -22.50 17.55
N LEU A 16 9.14 -22.81 17.07
CA LEU A 16 9.98 -21.85 16.35
C LEU A 16 9.33 -21.39 15.04
N LEU A 17 8.73 -22.31 14.29
CA LEU A 17 7.97 -21.99 13.07
C LEU A 17 6.75 -21.11 13.37
N TRP A 18 6.02 -21.41 14.45
CA TRP A 18 4.89 -20.58 14.88
C TRP A 18 5.34 -19.18 15.28
N LEU A 19 6.39 -19.08 16.09
CA LEU A 19 6.96 -17.81 16.51
C LEU A 19 7.46 -16.99 15.33
N SER A 20 8.15 -17.61 14.37
CA SER A 20 8.63 -16.90 13.17
C SER A 20 7.48 -16.36 12.32
N ALA A 21 6.41 -17.14 12.12
CA ALA A 21 5.23 -16.71 11.38
C ALA A 21 4.51 -15.55 12.05
N PHE A 22 4.30 -15.61 13.37
CA PHE A 22 3.73 -14.50 14.14
C PHE A 22 4.59 -13.24 14.04
N LEU A 23 5.89 -13.39 14.28
CA LEU A 23 6.84 -12.29 14.28
C LEU A 23 6.86 -11.61 12.90
N TYR A 24 6.93 -12.41 11.84
CA TYR A 24 6.85 -11.92 10.46
C TYR A 24 5.54 -11.17 10.21
N GLY A 25 4.40 -11.75 10.58
CA GLY A 25 3.09 -11.12 10.38
C GLY A 25 2.98 -9.78 11.11
N THR A 26 3.32 -9.75 12.40
CA THR A 26 3.26 -8.51 13.19
C THR A 26 4.19 -7.44 12.63
N PHE A 27 5.45 -7.77 12.32
CA PHE A 27 6.36 -6.80 11.72
C PHE A 27 5.89 -6.35 10.34
N TYR A 28 5.42 -7.27 9.50
CA TYR A 28 4.89 -6.92 8.20
C TYR A 28 3.73 -5.93 8.33
N TYR A 29 2.73 -6.21 9.16
CA TYR A 29 1.58 -5.32 9.32
C TYR A 29 1.88 -4.01 10.06
N SER A 30 2.82 -3.99 11.00
CA SER A 30 3.19 -2.77 11.71
C SER A 30 4.05 -1.83 10.87
N TYR A 31 4.85 -2.35 9.93
CA TYR A 31 5.86 -1.56 9.22
C TYR A 31 5.64 -1.45 7.71
N MET A 32 4.93 -2.40 7.06
CA MET A 32 4.52 -2.19 5.67
C MET A 32 3.32 -1.24 5.66
N PRO A 33 3.48 -0.01 5.13
CA PRO A 33 2.34 0.87 4.95
C PRO A 33 1.37 0.22 3.96
N ALA A 34 0.08 0.48 4.17
CA ALA A 34 -0.93 0.16 3.16
C ALA A 34 -0.53 0.80 1.83
N VAL A 35 -0.61 0.05 0.74
CA VAL A 35 -0.25 0.53 -0.59
C VAL A 35 -1.06 1.78 -0.94
N SER A 36 -0.43 2.95 -0.86
CA SER A 36 -1.04 4.23 -1.23
C SER A 36 -0.64 4.57 -2.66
N PHE A 37 -1.56 4.38 -3.60
CA PHE A 37 -1.34 4.78 -4.98
C PHE A 37 -1.55 6.29 -5.11
N SER A 38 -0.47 7.03 -5.38
CA SER A 38 -0.54 8.44 -5.78
C SER A 38 -0.25 8.56 -7.27
N SER A 39 -1.15 9.20 -8.02
CA SER A 39 -0.94 9.54 -9.43
C SER A 39 -0.95 11.07 -9.61
N PRO A 40 -0.09 11.61 -10.49
CA PRO A 40 -0.05 13.04 -10.76
C PRO A 40 -1.36 13.48 -11.44
N VAL A 41 -1.98 14.54 -10.92
CA VAL A 41 -3.19 15.15 -11.47
C VAL A 41 -2.83 16.46 -12.18
N HIS A 42 -3.08 16.53 -13.49
CA HIS A 42 -2.86 17.74 -14.27
C HIS A 42 -4.17 18.50 -14.46
N TYR A 43 -4.33 19.60 -13.72
CA TYR A 43 -5.49 20.47 -13.84
C TYR A 43 -5.47 21.25 -15.16
N ARG A 44 -6.63 21.33 -15.81
CA ARG A 44 -6.88 22.11 -17.01
C ARG A 44 -7.97 23.13 -16.74
N PHE A 45 -7.82 24.30 -17.34
CA PHE A 45 -8.77 25.39 -17.30
C PHE A 45 -9.29 25.65 -18.71
N ARG A 46 -10.55 26.08 -18.81
CA ARG A 46 -11.15 26.46 -20.08
C ARG A 46 -10.52 27.74 -20.59
N THR A 47 -10.25 27.81 -21.89
CA THR A 47 -9.65 28.96 -22.57
C THR A 47 -10.61 29.64 -23.56
N ASP A 48 -11.87 29.22 -23.61
CA ASP A 48 -12.91 29.69 -24.55
C ASP A 48 -13.73 30.87 -24.00
N CYS A 49 -13.26 31.51 -22.94
CA CYS A 49 -13.78 32.78 -22.46
C CYS A 49 -13.19 33.94 -23.28
N GLY A 50 -14.02 34.89 -23.68
CA GLY A 50 -13.60 36.05 -24.49
C GLY A 50 -12.73 37.10 -23.78
N SER A 51 -12.21 36.83 -22.58
CA SER A 51 -11.44 37.80 -21.78
C SER A 51 -10.09 37.21 -21.34
N PRO A 52 -8.96 37.62 -21.96
CA PRO A 52 -7.63 37.23 -21.54
C PRO A 52 -7.19 38.09 -20.34
N GLY A 53 -7.84 37.88 -19.20
CA GLY A 53 -7.45 38.48 -17.91
C GLY A 53 -6.61 37.52 -17.06
N PRO A 54 -6.03 38.00 -15.93
CA PRO A 54 -5.35 37.14 -14.95
C PRO A 54 -6.32 36.18 -14.21
N GLU A 55 -7.62 36.40 -14.35
CA GLU A 55 -8.69 35.58 -13.76
C GLU A 55 -8.91 34.30 -14.59
N LEU A 56 -8.81 33.14 -13.94
CA LEU A 56 -9.02 31.86 -14.59
C LEU A 56 -10.50 31.70 -14.95
N CYS A 57 -10.78 31.42 -16.21
CA CYS A 57 -12.13 31.43 -16.78
C CYS A 57 -13.06 30.30 -16.34
N SER A 58 -12.55 29.33 -15.58
CA SER A 58 -13.34 28.23 -15.06
C SER A 58 -12.72 27.68 -13.80
N PHE A 59 -13.50 26.89 -13.05
CA PHE A 59 -12.95 26.04 -12.02
C PHE A 59 -11.97 24.99 -12.63
N PRO A 60 -10.92 24.58 -11.90
CA PRO A 60 -9.97 23.59 -12.36
C PRO A 60 -10.65 22.23 -12.55
N THR A 61 -10.43 21.59 -13.68
CA THR A 61 -10.93 20.23 -13.95
C THR A 61 -9.78 19.31 -14.32
N ALA A 62 -9.88 18.03 -13.92
CA ALA A 62 -8.92 17.01 -14.27
C ALA A 62 -9.62 15.66 -14.42
N ASN A 63 -9.29 14.92 -15.48
CA ASN A 63 -9.74 13.54 -15.66
C ASN A 63 -8.69 12.61 -15.06
N VAL A 64 -9.07 11.89 -14.02
CA VAL A 64 -8.20 10.91 -13.34
C VAL A 64 -8.69 9.50 -13.63
N SER A 65 -7.79 8.60 -14.04
CA SER A 65 -8.10 7.18 -14.15
C SER A 65 -7.66 6.46 -12.87
N LEU A 66 -8.61 5.77 -12.23
CA LEU A 66 -8.35 4.98 -11.01
C LEU A 66 -7.70 3.63 -11.32
N VAL A 67 -7.79 3.18 -12.57
CA VAL A 67 -7.19 1.93 -13.05
C VAL A 67 -6.01 2.29 -13.96
N LYS A 68 -4.83 1.76 -13.64
CA LYS A 68 -3.67 1.79 -14.53
C LYS A 68 -3.72 0.50 -15.35
N GLY A 69 -4.21 0.59 -16.58
CA GLY A 69 -4.27 -0.52 -17.53
C GLY A 69 -2.90 -0.90 -18.05
#